data_AF-A4A0T9-F1
#
_entry.id   AF-A4A0T9-F1
#
_cell.length_a   1.000
_cell.length_b   1.000
_cell.length_c   1.000
_cell.angle_alpha   90.00
_cell.angle_beta   90.00
_cell.angle_gamma   90.00
#
_symmetry.space_group_name_H-M   'P 1'
#
loop_
_entity.id
_entity.type
_entity.pdbx_description
1 polymer ?
#
loop_
_entity_poly.entity_id
_entity_poly.type
_entity_poly.pdbx_seq_one_letter_code
_entity_poly.pdbx_strand_id
1 'polypeptide(L)'
;MLRLNLIAGSLFGMIAVLGAPIFGERVAAKFNADLAEKATPMPGRIYPNGEQGSETMEISAIDRQESERRLARYQSGIQYLFYSALALIGLGASNGGVRCQRVGGTAFVFGSVIYSGGLSIGALLSEPTLAVLMPVGGMLLLIGWGTLLVASIQAGGRTVQPA
;
A
#
# COMPACT_ATOMS: atom_id res chain seq x y z
N MET A 1 26.11 5.40 1.81
CA MET A 1 24.96 4.47 1.72
C MET A 1 24.06 4.61 2.94
N LEU A 2 24.60 4.52 4.17
CA LEU A 2 23.91 4.84 5.44
C LEU A 2 22.96 6.05 5.38
N ARG A 3 23.47 7.24 5.02
CA ARG A 3 22.67 8.48 4.92
C ARG A 3 21.58 8.43 3.86
N LEU A 4 21.81 7.71 2.75
CA LEU A 4 20.86 7.62 1.64
C LEU A 4 19.65 6.77 2.01
N ASN A 5 19.87 5.64 2.71
CA ASN A 5 18.80 4.77 3.20
C ASN A 5 17.95 5.47 4.26
N LEU A 6 18.56 6.28 5.13
CA LEU A 6 17.85 7.09 6.13
C LEU A 6 16.99 8.18 5.49
N ILE A 7 17.52 8.89 4.49
CA ILE A 7 16.75 9.92 3.76
C ILE A 7 15.58 9.27 3.01
N ALA A 8 15.83 8.17 2.29
CA ALA A 8 14.79 7.45 1.56
C ALA A 8 13.70 6.89 2.48
N GLY A 9 14.10 6.30 3.62
CA GLY A 9 13.17 5.80 4.64
C GLY A 9 12.32 6.92 5.26
N SER A 10 12.93 8.06 5.59
CA SER A 10 12.20 9.23 6.12
C SER A 10 11.22 9.80 5.10
N LEU A 11 11.63 9.91 3.83
CA LEU A 11 10.77 10.40 2.75
C LEU A 11 9.56 9.48 2.51
N PHE A 12 9.79 8.16 2.47
CA PHE A 12 8.72 7.18 2.33
C PHE A 12 7.81 7.17 3.56
N GLY A 13 8.37 7.33 4.76
CA GLY A 13 7.59 7.47 5.99
C GLY A 13 6.69 8.70 5.95
N MET A 14 7.20 9.85 5.49
CA MET A 14 6.42 11.07 5.36
C MET A 14 5.30 10.92 4.32
N ILE A 15 5.60 10.31 3.16
CA ILE A 15 4.59 10.02 2.12
C ILE A 15 3.51 9.08 2.65
N ALA A 16 3.87 8.04 3.42
CA ALA A 16 2.90 7.11 3.96
C ALA A 16 2.01 7.76 5.05
N VAL A 17 2.60 8.55 5.94
CA VAL A 17 1.90 9.26 7.02
C VAL A 17 0.94 10.30 6.45
N LEU A 18 1.33 11.03 5.40
CA LEU A 18 0.48 12.03 4.75
C LEU A 18 -0.48 11.43 3.72
N GLY A 19 -0.13 10.28 3.14
CA GLY A 19 -0.87 9.61 2.08
C GLY A 19 -2.28 9.17 2.51
N ALA A 20 -2.41 8.59 3.71
CA ALA A 20 -3.69 8.11 4.20
C ALA A 20 -4.64 9.25 4.62
N PRO A 21 -4.23 10.26 5.42
CA PRO A 21 -5.14 11.33 5.84
C PRO A 21 -5.49 12.30 4.71
N ILE A 22 -4.52 12.68 3.87
CA ILE A 22 -4.73 13.71 2.85
C ILE A 22 -5.49 13.17 1.64
N PHE A 23 -5.10 11.99 1.18
CA PHE A 23 -5.67 11.42 -0.04
C PHE A 23 -6.74 10.38 0.25
N GLY A 24 -6.77 9.75 1.42
CA GLY A 24 -7.75 8.72 1.76
C GLY A 24 -9.19 9.18 1.61
N GLU A 25 -9.53 10.37 2.12
CA GLU A 25 -10.88 10.93 1.96
C GLU A 25 -11.22 11.25 0.50
N ARG A 26 -10.25 11.77 -0.26
CA ARG A 26 -10.43 12.07 -1.69
C ARG A 26 -10.65 10.80 -2.51
N VAL A 27 -9.90 9.74 -2.21
CA VAL A 27 -10.00 8.44 -2.88
C VAL A 27 -11.32 7.77 -2.51
N ALA A 28 -11.71 7.78 -1.23
CA ALA A 28 -13.01 7.28 -0.79
C ALA A 28 -14.17 8.05 -1.43
N ALA A 29 -14.08 9.37 -1.51
CA ALA A 29 -15.08 10.21 -2.18
C ALA A 29 -15.19 9.88 -3.68
N LYS A 30 -14.06 9.67 -4.37
CA LYS A 30 -14.06 9.24 -5.78
C LYS A 30 -14.74 7.87 -5.92
N PHE A 31 -14.41 6.90 -5.08
CA PHE A 31 -15.02 5.57 -5.17
C PHE A 31 -16.52 5.60 -4.83
N ASN A 32 -16.94 6.46 -3.92
CA ASN A 32 -18.36 6.64 -3.62
C ASN A 32 -19.11 7.33 -4.78
N ALA A 33 -18.45 8.25 -5.50
CA ALA A 33 -19.00 8.84 -6.71
C ALA A 33 -19.12 7.79 -7.84
N ASP A 34 -18.07 6.98 -8.06
CA ASP A 34 -18.09 5.86 -9.03
C ASP A 34 -19.20 4.85 -8.67
N LEU A 35 -19.52 4.65 -7.39
CA LEU A 35 -20.62 3.81 -6.92
C LEU A 35 -22.00 4.41 -7.21
N ALA A 36 -22.16 5.72 -7.01
CA ALA A 36 -23.43 6.40 -7.22
C ALA A 36 -23.85 6.39 -8.69
N GLU A 37 -22.88 6.43 -9.63
CA GLU A 37 -23.14 6.32 -11.07
C GLU A 37 -23.72 4.95 -11.48
N LYS A 38 -23.38 3.89 -10.73
CA LYS A 38 -23.88 2.53 -10.98
C LYS A 38 -25.26 2.26 -10.37
N ALA A 39 -25.87 3.25 -9.72
CA ALA A 39 -27.20 3.08 -9.15
C ALA A 39 -28.22 2.85 -10.26
N THR A 40 -28.93 1.73 -10.21
CA THR A 40 -29.96 1.39 -11.19
C THR A 40 -31.33 1.78 -10.66
N PRO A 41 -32.21 2.39 -11.47
CA PRO A 41 -33.59 2.64 -11.06
C PRO A 41 -34.32 1.31 -10.93
N MET A 42 -34.74 0.98 -9.71
CA MET A 42 -35.58 -0.20 -9.48
C MET A 42 -37.05 0.24 -9.59
N PRO A 43 -37.85 -0.41 -10.46
CA PRO A 43 -39.27 -0.09 -10.57
C PRO A 43 -39.91 -0.31 -9.20
N GLY A 44 -40.60 0.71 -8.68
CA GLY A 44 -41.25 0.59 -7.40
C GLY A 44 -42.31 -0.51 -7.40
N ARG A 45 -42.54 -1.13 -6.23
CA ARG A 45 -43.55 -2.18 -6.10
C ARG A 45 -44.91 -1.64 -6.52
N ILE A 46 -45.60 -2.38 -7.36
CA ILE A 46 -47.01 -2.12 -7.67
C ILE A 46 -47.83 -2.77 -6.55
N TYR A 47 -48.56 -1.94 -5.81
CA TYR A 47 -49.44 -2.40 -4.74
C TYR A 47 -50.77 -2.90 -5.34
N PRO A 48 -51.50 -3.80 -4.65
CA PRO A 48 -52.76 -4.37 -5.15
C PRO A 48 -53.87 -3.34 -5.41
N ASN A 49 -53.74 -2.14 -4.83
CA ASN A 49 -54.61 -0.98 -5.02
C ASN A 49 -54.25 -0.16 -6.28
N GLY A 50 -53.25 -0.59 -7.08
CA GLY A 50 -52.79 0.11 -8.27
C GLY A 50 -51.80 1.26 -7.99
N GLU A 51 -51.45 1.51 -6.72
CA GLU A 51 -50.43 2.50 -6.38
C GLU A 51 -49.04 1.96 -6.76
N GLN A 52 -48.24 2.82 -7.38
CA GLN A 52 -46.88 2.49 -7.77
C GLN A 52 -45.94 3.09 -6.72
N GLY A 53 -45.16 2.24 -6.05
CA GLY A 53 -44.12 2.70 -5.15
C GLY A 53 -43.14 3.60 -5.89
N SER A 54 -42.52 4.54 -5.18
CA SER A 54 -41.51 5.41 -5.78
C SER A 54 -40.34 4.60 -6.33
N GLU A 55 -39.93 4.89 -7.56
CA GLU A 55 -38.68 4.36 -8.11
C GLU A 55 -37.54 4.74 -7.17
N THR A 56 -36.83 3.73 -6.69
CA THR A 56 -35.71 3.92 -5.78
C THR A 56 -34.43 3.57 -6.51
N MET A 57 -33.44 4.46 -6.40
CA MET A 57 -32.08 4.19 -6.87
C MET A 57 -31.44 3.18 -5.91
N GLU A 58 -31.25 1.95 -6.36
CA GLU A 58 -30.55 0.92 -5.58
C GLU A 58 -29.14 0.69 -6.14
N ILE A 59 -28.15 0.63 -5.24
CA ILE A 59 -26.78 0.25 -5.57
C ILE A 59 -26.64 -1.24 -5.26
N SER A 60 -26.23 -2.04 -6.25
CA SER A 60 -25.98 -3.48 -6.08
C SER A 60 -25.00 -3.75 -4.94
N ALA A 61 -25.28 -4.79 -4.15
CA ALA A 61 -24.38 -5.25 -3.10
C ALA A 61 -22.99 -5.64 -3.64
N ILE A 62 -22.93 -6.15 -4.88
CA ILE A 62 -21.66 -6.51 -5.54
C ILE A 62 -20.82 -5.25 -5.82
N ASP A 63 -21.45 -4.17 -6.29
CA ASP A 63 -20.74 -2.93 -6.57
C ASP A 63 -20.21 -2.29 -5.30
N ARG A 64 -21.02 -2.27 -4.22
CA ARG A 64 -20.57 -1.82 -2.89
C ARG A 64 -19.35 -2.61 -2.42
N GLN A 65 -19.41 -3.93 -2.48
CA GLN A 65 -18.30 -4.79 -2.07
C GLN A 65 -17.03 -4.54 -2.89
N GLU A 66 -17.15 -4.31 -4.19
CA GLU A 66 -16.00 -4.02 -5.05
C GLU A 66 -15.35 -2.67 -4.71
N SER A 67 -16.16 -1.64 -4.43
CA SER A 67 -15.65 -0.34 -3.98
C SER A 67 -14.90 -0.44 -2.65
N GLU A 68 -15.45 -1.18 -1.68
CA GLU A 68 -14.77 -1.44 -0.40
C GLU A 68 -13.44 -2.17 -0.60
N ARG A 69 -13.40 -3.17 -1.48
CA ARG A 69 -12.15 -3.89 -1.82
C ARG A 69 -11.10 -2.98 -2.46
N ARG A 70 -11.50 -2.07 -3.34
CA ARG A 70 -10.59 -1.08 -3.95
C ARG A 70 -10.02 -0.14 -2.90
N LEU A 71 -10.86 0.35 -1.98
CA LEU A 71 -10.42 1.20 -0.87
C LEU A 71 -9.45 0.46 0.06
N ALA A 72 -9.78 -0.78 0.43
CA ALA A 72 -8.91 -1.62 1.25
C ALA A 72 -7.55 -1.85 0.57
N ARG A 73 -7.53 -2.12 -0.74
CA ARG A 73 -6.29 -2.29 -1.51
C ARG A 73 -5.41 -1.04 -1.50
N TYR A 74 -6.02 0.14 -1.65
CA TYR A 74 -5.31 1.42 -1.55
C TYR A 74 -4.68 1.61 -0.17
N GLN A 75 -5.44 1.35 0.91
CA GLN A 75 -4.96 1.45 2.28
C GLN A 75 -3.83 0.46 2.57
N SER A 76 -3.94 -0.79 2.11
CA SER A 76 -2.87 -1.77 2.22
C SER A 76 -1.59 -1.27 1.55
N GLY A 77 -1.67 -0.67 0.35
CA GLY A 77 -0.51 -0.09 -0.33
C GLY A 77 0.24 0.91 0.55
N ILE A 78 -0.48 1.84 1.20
CA ILE A 78 0.09 2.83 2.12
C ILE A 78 0.71 2.16 3.36
N GLN A 79 0.02 1.17 3.96
CA GLN A 79 0.55 0.44 5.12
C GLN A 79 1.87 -0.26 4.80
N TYR A 80 1.97 -0.92 3.64
CA TYR A 80 3.22 -1.55 3.19
C TYR A 80 4.34 -0.53 2.91
N LEU A 81 4.00 0.68 2.47
CA LEU A 81 4.97 1.76 2.28
C LEU A 81 5.53 2.18 3.64
N PHE A 82 4.68 2.30 4.66
CA PHE A 82 5.08 2.59 6.03
C PHE A 82 5.99 1.51 6.63
N TYR A 83 5.64 0.23 6.48
CA TYR A 83 6.51 -0.87 6.95
C TYR A 83 7.88 -0.87 6.26
N SER A 84 7.91 -0.55 4.97
CA SER A 84 9.16 -0.46 4.23
C SER A 84 10.01 0.74 4.66
N ALA A 85 9.38 1.87 4.99
CA ALA A 85 10.06 3.04 5.55
C ALA A 85 10.74 2.69 6.88
N LEU A 86 10.03 1.99 7.77
CA LEU A 86 10.59 1.48 9.03
C LEU A 86 11.76 0.53 8.79
N ALA A 87 11.63 -0.39 7.83
CA ALA A 87 12.70 -1.33 7.49
C ALA A 87 13.94 -0.62 6.94
N LEU A 88 13.78 0.41 6.10
CA LEU A 88 14.87 1.25 5.60
C LEU A 88 15.58 2.03 6.72
N ILE A 89 14.82 2.56 7.67
CA ILE A 89 15.36 3.24 8.86
C ILE A 89 16.15 2.23 9.71
N GLY A 90 15.58 1.05 9.99
CA GLY A 90 16.26 -0.01 10.73
C GLY A 90 17.56 -0.48 10.05
N LEU A 91 17.53 -0.65 8.72
CA LEU A 91 18.71 -1.01 7.94
C LEU A 91 19.76 0.10 7.97
N GLY A 92 19.34 1.36 7.87
CA GLY A 92 20.20 2.53 7.99
C GLY A 92 20.76 2.75 9.41
N ALA A 93 20.09 2.27 10.46
CA ALA A 93 20.59 2.30 11.83
C ALA A 93 21.53 1.12 12.14
N SER A 94 21.44 0.02 11.39
CA SER A 94 22.31 -1.15 11.57
C SER A 94 23.75 -0.86 11.14
N ASN A 95 24.73 -1.31 11.94
CA ASN A 95 26.17 -1.33 11.58
C ASN A 95 26.53 -2.49 10.64
N GLY A 96 25.59 -2.96 9.82
CA GLY A 96 25.83 -3.97 8.80
C GLY A 96 26.86 -3.50 7.76
N GLY A 97 27.59 -4.43 7.16
CA GLY A 97 28.57 -4.10 6.13
C GLY A 97 27.98 -3.30 4.96
N VAL A 98 28.82 -2.49 4.30
CA VAL A 98 28.43 -1.59 3.19
C VAL A 98 27.62 -2.32 2.09
N ARG A 99 27.94 -3.59 1.85
CA ARG A 99 27.25 -4.43 0.87
C ARG A 99 25.80 -4.76 1.28
N CYS A 100 25.56 -5.10 2.55
CA CYS A 100 24.21 -5.36 3.07
C CYS A 100 23.34 -4.09 3.02
N GLN A 101 23.90 -2.94 3.39
CA GLN A 101 23.18 -1.67 3.33
C GLN A 101 22.81 -1.27 1.90
N ARG A 102 23.72 -1.49 0.93
CA ARG A 102 23.48 -1.14 -0.48
C ARG A 102 22.43 -2.06 -1.09
N VAL A 103 22.61 -3.39 -0.99
CA VAL A 103 21.69 -4.37 -1.57
C VAL A 103 20.31 -4.27 -0.91
N GLY A 104 20.24 -4.29 0.42
CA GLY A 104 18.99 -4.20 1.15
C GLY A 104 18.27 -2.88 0.95
N GLY A 105 19.01 -1.76 0.94
CA GLY A 105 18.47 -0.43 0.69
C GLY A 105 17.84 -0.33 -0.71
N THR A 106 18.55 -0.80 -1.74
CA THR A 106 18.00 -0.82 -3.11
C THR A 106 16.80 -1.75 -3.23
N ALA A 107 16.83 -2.92 -2.60
CA ALA A 107 15.74 -3.88 -2.65
C ALA A 107 14.48 -3.34 -1.97
N PHE A 108 14.61 -2.69 -0.81
CA PHE A 108 13.50 -2.01 -0.16
C PHE A 108 12.96 -0.85 -0.99
N VAL A 109 13.81 0.07 -1.47
CA VAL A 109 13.34 1.22 -2.25
C VAL A 109 12.57 0.79 -3.51
N PHE A 110 13.17 -0.07 -4.33
CA PHE A 110 12.51 -0.53 -5.56
C PHE A 110 11.31 -1.44 -5.26
N GLY A 111 11.44 -2.34 -4.28
CA GLY A 111 10.38 -3.25 -3.85
C GLY A 111 9.15 -2.49 -3.36
N SER A 112 9.32 -1.45 -2.54
CA SER A 112 8.20 -0.63 -2.05
C SER A 112 7.54 0.17 -3.15
N VAL A 113 8.32 0.79 -4.05
CA VAL A 113 7.73 1.56 -5.15
C VAL A 113 6.89 0.65 -6.05
N ILE A 114 7.40 -0.53 -6.39
CA ILE A 114 6.68 -1.49 -7.24
C ILE A 114 5.47 -2.07 -6.51
N TYR A 115 5.63 -2.51 -5.26
CA TYR A 115 4.59 -3.17 -4.49
C TYR A 115 3.50 -2.20 -3.99
N SER A 116 3.89 -1.20 -3.20
CA SER A 116 2.96 -0.21 -2.64
C SER A 116 2.43 0.72 -3.71
N GLY A 117 3.28 1.17 -4.64
CA GLY A 117 2.83 1.98 -5.77
C GLY A 117 1.87 1.21 -6.67
N GLY A 118 2.16 -0.06 -6.97
CA GLY A 118 1.26 -0.93 -7.73
C GLY A 118 -0.11 -1.10 -7.04
N LEU A 119 -0.14 -1.27 -5.71
CA LEU A 119 -1.39 -1.41 -4.95
C LEU A 119 -2.23 -0.14 -4.98
N SER A 120 -1.62 1.02 -4.71
CA SER A 120 -2.33 2.29 -4.65
C SER A 120 -2.75 2.79 -6.03
N ILE A 121 -1.87 2.71 -7.03
CA ILE A 121 -2.16 3.11 -8.42
C ILE A 121 -3.16 2.14 -9.04
N GLY A 122 -2.99 0.83 -8.84
CA GLY A 122 -3.91 -0.19 -9.34
C GLY A 122 -5.33 -0.05 -8.77
N ALA A 123 -5.47 0.37 -7.50
CA ALA A 123 -6.78 0.68 -6.91
C ALA A 123 -7.45 1.89 -7.57
N LEU A 124 -6.67 2.92 -7.91
CA LEU A 124 -7.16 4.16 -8.53
C LEU A 124 -7.54 3.97 -10.00
N LEU A 125 -6.68 3.32 -10.78
CA LEU A 125 -6.86 3.15 -12.23
C LEU A 125 -7.74 1.95 -12.60
N SER A 126 -8.13 1.11 -11.62
CA SER A 126 -8.87 -0.15 -11.86
C SER A 126 -8.19 -1.07 -12.88
N GLU A 127 -6.86 -0.98 -13.00
CA GLU A 127 -6.10 -1.65 -14.05
C GLU A 127 -5.47 -2.94 -13.46
N PRO A 128 -5.88 -4.13 -13.95
CA PRO A 128 -5.46 -5.41 -13.36
C PRO A 128 -4.01 -5.77 -13.70
N THR A 129 -3.41 -5.13 -14.71
CA THR A 129 -2.06 -5.44 -15.19
C THR A 129 -0.99 -5.03 -14.18
N LEU A 130 -1.21 -3.93 -13.44
CA LEU A 130 -0.37 -3.56 -12.29
C LEU A 130 -0.32 -4.64 -11.20
N ALA A 131 -1.37 -5.47 -11.08
CA ALA A 131 -1.39 -6.57 -10.10
C ALA A 131 -0.38 -7.67 -10.41
N VAL A 132 0.00 -7.86 -11.68
CA VAL A 132 1.02 -8.84 -12.09
C VAL A 132 2.42 -8.41 -11.66
N LEU A 133 2.66 -7.10 -11.52
CA LEU A 133 3.95 -6.56 -11.09
C LEU A 133 4.16 -6.64 -9.57
N MET A 134 3.07 -6.73 -8.80
CA MET A 134 3.10 -6.84 -7.33
C MET A 134 3.94 -8.02 -6.80
N PRO A 135 3.81 -9.28 -7.28
CA PRO A 135 4.63 -10.38 -6.77
C PRO A 135 6.14 -10.14 -6.93
N VAL A 136 6.55 -9.47 -8.01
CA VAL A 136 7.96 -9.08 -8.22
C VAL A 136 8.41 -8.09 -7.15
N GLY A 137 7.59 -7.07 -6.86
CA GLY A 137 7.86 -6.12 -5.78
C GLY A 137 7.94 -6.80 -4.40
N GLY A 138 7.06 -7.77 -4.14
CA GLY A 138 7.06 -8.57 -2.91
C GLY A 138 8.34 -9.39 -2.73
N MET A 139 8.85 -10.00 -3.81
CA MET A 139 10.13 -10.72 -3.80
C MET A 139 11.31 -9.80 -3.47
N LEU A 140 11.33 -8.57 -4.01
CA LEU A 140 12.32 -7.56 -3.66
C LEU A 140 12.25 -7.17 -2.17
N LEU A 141 11.04 -7.00 -1.62
CA LEU A 141 10.86 -6.72 -0.20
C LEU A 141 11.38 -7.87 0.66
N LEU A 142 11.12 -9.13 0.29
CA LEU A 142 11.65 -10.30 0.99
C LEU A 142 13.19 -10.33 1.00
N ILE A 143 13.83 -10.01 -0.12
CA ILE A 143 15.30 -9.87 -0.19
C ILE A 143 15.78 -8.77 0.77
N GLY A 144 15.08 -7.63 0.79
CA GLY A 144 15.34 -6.54 1.73
C GLY A 144 15.31 -7.00 3.19
N TRP A 145 14.22 -7.66 3.61
CA TRP A 145 14.09 -8.21 4.97
C TRP A 145 15.16 -9.24 5.30
N GLY A 146 15.51 -10.11 4.35
CA GLY A 146 16.61 -11.07 4.53
C GLY A 146 17.95 -10.37 4.77
N THR A 147 18.26 -9.31 4.02
CA THR A 147 19.48 -8.53 4.24
C THR A 147 19.48 -7.76 5.57
N LEU A 148 18.33 -7.28 6.03
CA LEU A 148 18.19 -6.64 7.34
C LEU A 148 18.47 -7.64 8.47
N LEU A 149 17.92 -8.85 8.39
CA LEU A 149 18.15 -9.91 9.36
C LEU A 149 19.65 -10.27 9.44
N VAL A 150 20.29 -10.46 8.29
CA VAL A 150 21.72 -10.76 8.18
C VAL A 150 22.59 -9.60 8.71
N ALA A 151 22.19 -8.35 8.48
CA ALA A 151 22.89 -7.17 9.01
C ALA A 151 22.78 -7.09 10.54
N SER A 152 21.61 -7.39 11.11
CA SER A 152 21.38 -7.40 12.56
C SER A 152 22.19 -8.49 13.27
N ILE A 153 22.27 -9.70 12.71
CA ILE A 153 23.08 -10.78 13.29
C ILE A 153 24.58 -10.40 13.28
N GLN A 154 25.07 -9.85 12.17
CA GLN A 154 26.48 -9.40 12.08
C GLN A 154 26.81 -8.24 13.02
N ALA A 155 25.83 -7.37 13.32
CA ALA A 155 26.02 -6.29 14.27
C ALA A 155 26.16 -6.82 15.71
N GLY A 156 25.44 -7.89 16.07
CA GLY A 156 25.55 -8.55 17.38
C GLY A 156 26.87 -9.29 17.62
N GLY A 157 27.55 -9.75 16.57
CA GLY A 157 28.85 -10.45 16.68
C GLY A 157 30.06 -9.54 16.91
N ARG A 158 29.91 -8.21 16.86
CA ARG A 158 30.99 -7.22 17.03
C ARG A 158 31.10 -6.64 18.45
N THR A 159 30.47 -7.26 19.44
CA THR A 159 30.62 -6.82 20.82
C THR A 159 31.90 -7.39 21.44
N VAL A 160 32.78 -6.47 21.85
CA VAL A 160 33.94 -6.62 22.74
C VAL A 160 35.28 -6.96 22.05
N GLN A 161 35.98 -5.93 21.57
CA GLN A 161 37.44 -5.90 21.67
C GLN A 161 37.79 -4.79 22.70
N PRO A 162 38.25 -5.14 23.91
CA PRO A 162 38.73 -4.14 24.85
C PRO A 162 40.10 -3.63 24.37
N ALA A 163 40.29 -2.32 24.54
CA ALA A 163 41.56 -1.63 24.29
C ALA A 163 42.63 -2.02 25.29
#